data_AF-A0A452QLX9-F1
#
_entry.id   AF-A0A452QLX9-F1
#
_cell.length_a   1.000
_cell.length_b   1.000
_cell.length_c   1.000
_cell.angle_alpha   90.00
_cell.angle_beta   90.00
_cell.angle_gamma   90.00
#
_symmetry.space_group_name_H-M   'P 1'
#
loop_
_entity.id
_entity.type
_entity.pdbx_description
1 polymer ?
#
loop_
_entity_poly.entity_id
_entity_poly.type
_entity_poly.pdbx_seq_one_letter_code
_entity_poly.pdbx_strand_id
1 'polypeptide(L)'
;MFIGDLDKVVNLLLSLSGRLARVENVLSGLGEDRSLNEKRKVLAGQHEDARELKENLDRRERVVLDILANYLSEEQLQDYQHFVKMKSTLLIEQRKLDDKIKLGQEQVKCLLEKLQPERTSPFPAKCKMIRQM
;
A
#
# COMPACT_ATOMS: atom_id res chain seq x y z
N MET A 1 -0.25 7.00 19.61
CA MET A 1 -0.22 5.88 20.59
C MET A 1 0.46 4.71 19.91
N PHE A 2 1.43 4.03 20.53
CA PHE A 2 2.32 3.03 19.87
C PHE A 2 1.59 2.05 18.94
N ILE A 3 0.60 1.33 19.46
CA ILE A 3 -0.16 0.31 18.71
C ILE A 3 -0.93 0.89 17.52
N GLY A 4 -1.43 2.13 17.62
CA GLY A 4 -2.11 2.81 16.52
C GLY A 4 -1.13 3.38 15.49
N ASP A 5 0.06 3.77 15.92
CA ASP A 5 1.12 4.27 15.05
C ASP A 5 1.74 3.11 14.24
N LEU A 6 1.79 1.90 14.81
CA LEU A 6 2.20 0.66 14.12
C LEU A 6 1.39 0.40 12.86
N ASP A 7 0.06 0.45 12.98
CA ASP A 7 -0.84 0.22 11.86
C ASP A 7 -0.59 1.24 10.72
N LYS A 8 -0.48 2.52 11.06
CA LYS A 8 -0.24 3.60 10.11
C LYS A 8 1.11 3.47 9.40
N VAL A 9 2.18 3.21 10.15
CA VAL A 9 3.55 3.12 9.61
C VAL A 9 3.69 1.90 8.68
N VAL A 10 3.17 0.74 9.09
CA VAL A 10 3.25 -0.46 8.23
C VAL A 10 2.44 -0.26 6.95
N ASN A 11 1.23 0.30 7.03
CA ASN A 11 0.43 0.61 5.83
C ASN A 11 1.12 1.60 4.88
N LEU A 12 1.78 2.64 5.44
CA LEU A 12 2.55 3.60 4.65
C LEU A 12 3.71 2.90 3.90
N LEU A 13 4.49 2.09 4.61
CA LEU A 13 5.62 1.33 4.03
C LEU A 13 5.17 0.37 2.92
N LEU A 14 4.08 -0.37 3.13
CA LEU A 14 3.53 -1.28 2.12
C LEU A 14 3.03 -0.52 0.89
N SER A 15 2.35 0.61 1.09
CA SER A 15 1.88 1.48 0.00
C SER A 15 3.03 2.06 -0.83
N LEU A 16 4.07 2.59 -0.18
CA LEU A 16 5.24 3.15 -0.85
C LEU A 16 6.03 2.07 -1.59
N SER A 17 6.30 0.94 -0.94
CA SER A 17 6.98 -0.21 -1.56
C SER A 17 6.24 -0.68 -2.82
N GLY A 18 4.90 -0.81 -2.74
CA GLY A 18 4.09 -1.21 -3.88
C GLY A 18 4.10 -0.18 -5.02
N ARG A 19 4.08 1.13 -4.70
CA ARG A 19 4.17 2.21 -5.70
C ARG A 19 5.54 2.24 -6.37
N LEU A 20 6.61 2.08 -5.60
CA LEU A 20 7.98 2.08 -6.10
C LEU A 20 8.21 0.89 -7.03
N ALA A 21 7.83 -0.32 -6.62
CA ALA A 21 7.95 -1.54 -7.43
C ALA A 21 7.22 -1.41 -8.78
N ARG A 22 6.03 -0.79 -8.81
CA ARG A 22 5.32 -0.53 -10.07
C ARG A 22 6.07 0.43 -10.99
N VAL A 23 6.66 1.51 -10.44
CA VAL A 23 7.45 2.46 -11.24
C VAL A 23 8.71 1.80 -11.78
N GLU A 24 9.39 0.98 -10.97
CA GLU A 24 10.60 0.26 -11.38
C GLU A 24 10.31 -0.77 -12.48
N ASN A 25 9.19 -1.50 -12.39
CA ASN A 25 8.75 -2.43 -13.43
C ASN A 25 8.42 -1.74 -14.76
N VAL A 26 7.90 -0.52 -14.73
CA VAL A 26 7.60 0.26 -15.95
C VAL A 26 8.89 0.79 -16.56
N LEU A 27 9.81 1.30 -15.74
CA LEU A 27 11.12 1.80 -16.19
C LEU A 27 11.98 0.68 -16.81
N SER A 28 11.94 -0.54 -16.26
CA SER A 28 12.69 -1.67 -16.82
C SER A 28 12.18 -2.12 -18.20
N GLY A 29 10.92 -1.83 -18.54
CA GLY A 29 10.32 -2.15 -19.84
C GLY A 29 10.39 -1.03 -20.89
N LEU A 30 10.43 0.25 -20.48
CA LEU A 30 10.37 1.41 -21.40
C LEU A 30 11.72 2.12 -21.63
N GLY A 31 12.74 1.89 -20.78
CA GLY A 31 14.01 2.62 -20.86
C GLY A 31 13.99 3.99 -20.14
N GLU A 32 14.99 4.86 -20.41
CA GLU A 32 15.17 6.15 -19.73
C GLU A 32 14.04 7.16 -20.01
N ASP A 33 13.00 7.16 -19.18
CA ASP A 33 12.01 8.23 -19.08
C ASP A 33 12.38 9.16 -17.92
N ARG A 34 12.78 10.41 -18.24
CA ARG A 34 13.16 11.43 -17.25
C ARG A 34 12.08 11.70 -16.21
N SER A 35 10.80 11.70 -16.61
CA SER A 35 9.67 11.98 -15.72
C SER A 35 9.45 10.83 -14.73
N LEU A 36 9.49 9.58 -15.22
CA LEU A 36 9.39 8.40 -14.38
C LEU A 36 10.60 8.24 -13.45
N ASN A 37 11.80 8.61 -13.91
CA ASN A 37 13.00 8.56 -13.08
C ASN A 37 12.96 9.58 -11.93
N GLU A 38 12.43 10.79 -12.18
CA GLU A 38 12.20 11.78 -11.12
C GLU A 38 11.16 11.28 -10.12
N LYS A 39 10.06 10.70 -10.60
CA LYS A 39 9.04 10.09 -9.75
C LYS A 39 9.60 8.94 -8.91
N ARG A 40 10.51 8.12 -9.47
CA ARG A 40 11.21 7.06 -8.74
C ARG A 40 12.05 7.64 -7.60
N LYS A 41 12.83 8.70 -7.86
CA LYS A 41 13.64 9.36 -6.83
C LYS A 41 12.78 9.88 -5.67
N VAL A 42 11.68 10.56 -5.98
CA VAL A 42 10.75 11.06 -4.96
C VAL A 42 10.16 9.90 -4.13
N LEU A 43 9.72 8.82 -4.77
CA LEU A 43 9.17 7.65 -4.07
C LEU A 43 10.22 6.95 -3.20
N ALA A 44 11.47 6.87 -3.66
CA ALA A 44 12.57 6.31 -2.91
C ALA A 44 12.88 7.16 -1.66
N GLY A 45 12.92 8.49 -1.79
CA GLY A 45 13.06 9.40 -0.65
C GLY A 45 11.93 9.22 0.38
N GLN A 46 10.67 9.18 -0.08
CA GLN A 46 9.53 8.93 0.80
C GLN A 46 9.59 7.56 1.50
N HIS A 47 10.12 6.55 0.81
CA HIS A 47 10.30 5.22 1.38
C HIS A 47 11.34 5.22 2.51
N GLU A 48 12.44 5.95 2.32
CA GLU A 48 13.46 6.13 3.36
C GLU A 48 12.91 6.92 4.56
N ASP A 49 12.17 8.01 4.33
CA ASP A 49 11.49 8.74 5.41
C ASP A 49 10.55 7.81 6.21
N ALA A 50 9.79 6.95 5.51
CA ALA A 50 8.90 5.98 6.16
C ALA A 50 9.67 4.89 6.93
N ARG A 51 10.88 4.54 6.47
CA ARG A 51 11.77 3.62 7.18
C ARG A 51 12.29 4.23 8.47
N GLU A 52 12.67 5.50 8.48
CA GLU A 52 13.04 6.20 9.71
C GLU A 52 11.88 6.27 10.71
N LEU A 53 10.64 6.47 10.24
CA LEU A 53 9.45 6.39 11.09
C LEU A 53 9.30 4.99 11.73
N LYS A 54 9.62 3.91 11.00
CA LYS A 54 9.60 2.55 11.53
C LYS A 54 10.69 2.33 12.59
N GLU A 55 11.90 2.84 12.37
CA GLU A 55 12.96 2.75 13.38
C GLU A 55 12.62 3.51 14.66
N ASN A 56 12.04 4.69 14.54
CA ASN A 56 11.54 5.47 15.67
C ASN A 56 10.43 4.73 16.42
N LEU A 57 9.54 4.06 15.68
CA LEU A 57 8.50 3.22 16.27
C LEU A 57 9.09 2.02 17.03
N ASP A 58 10.14 1.38 16.51
CA ASP A 58 10.80 0.22 17.14
C ASP A 58 11.58 0.62 18.39
N ARG A 59 12.11 1.85 18.43
CA ARG A 59 12.65 2.43 19.67
C ARG A 59 11.55 2.64 20.71
N ARG A 60 10.39 3.15 20.29
CA ARG A 60 9.23 3.32 21.18
C ARG A 60 8.66 2.00 21.67
N GLU A 61 8.65 0.96 20.83
CA GLU A 61 8.24 -0.40 21.22
C GLU A 61 9.06 -0.90 22.41
N ARG A 62 10.39 -0.78 22.32
CA ARG A 62 11.30 -1.17 23.41
C ARG A 62 11.02 -0.41 24.69
N VAL A 63 10.87 0.91 24.62
CA VAL A 63 10.54 1.73 25.81
C VAL A 63 9.21 1.32 26.42
N VAL A 64 8.18 1.04 25.61
CA VAL A 64 6.88 0.56 26.11
C VAL A 64 7.04 -0.79 26.80
N LEU A 65 7.80 -1.71 26.19
CA LEU A 65 8.07 -3.02 26.75
C LEU A 65 8.82 -2.91 28.10
N ASP A 66 9.85 -2.06 28.18
CA ASP A 66 10.63 -1.84 29.40
C ASP A 66 9.75 -1.28 30.53
N ILE A 67 8.82 -0.36 30.21
CA ILE A 67 7.85 0.14 31.19
C ILE A 67 6.95 -0.99 31.66
N LEU A 68 6.36 -1.77 30.74
CA LEU A 68 5.43 -2.86 31.07
C LEU A 68 6.09 -3.97 31.90
N ALA A 69 7.38 -4.24 31.69
CA ALA A 69 8.12 -5.23 32.45
C ALA A 69 8.18 -4.92 33.96
N ASN A 70 7.96 -3.67 34.38
CA ASN A 70 7.89 -3.31 35.80
C ASN A 70 6.54 -3.61 36.46
N TYR A 71 5.51 -3.95 35.67
CA TYR A 71 4.13 -4.11 36.16
C TYR A 71 3.49 -5.44 35.81
N LEU A 72 4.04 -6.18 34.85
CA LEU A 72 3.48 -7.43 34.33
C LEU A 72 4.32 -8.64 34.75
N SER A 73 3.67 -9.80 34.84
CA SER A 73 4.39 -11.07 34.94
C SER A 73 5.12 -11.42 33.64
N GLU A 74 6.06 -12.35 33.71
CA GLU A 74 6.79 -12.83 32.53
C GLU A 74 5.84 -13.40 31.47
N GLU A 75 4.83 -14.18 31.88
CA GLU A 75 3.80 -14.73 30.98
C GLU A 75 3.02 -13.61 30.27
N GLN A 76 2.56 -12.60 31.02
CA GLN A 76 1.84 -11.45 30.44
C GLN A 76 2.71 -10.63 29.48
N LEU A 77 4.01 -10.51 29.78
CA LEU A 77 4.95 -9.82 28.92
C LEU A 77 5.20 -10.58 27.61
N GLN A 78 5.30 -11.92 27.68
CA GLN A 78 5.39 -12.78 26.50
C GLN A 78 4.13 -12.68 25.64
N ASP A 79 2.95 -12.70 26.27
CA ASP A 79 1.67 -12.51 25.58
C ASP A 79 1.59 -11.16 24.87
N TYR A 80 2.03 -10.09 25.53
CA TYR A 80 2.10 -8.76 24.93
C TYR A 80 3.02 -8.72 23.70
N GLN A 81 4.25 -9.25 23.81
CA GLN A 81 5.18 -9.32 22.69
C GLN A 81 4.61 -10.13 21.53
N HIS A 82 4.01 -11.29 21.83
CA HIS A 82 3.36 -12.13 20.85
C HIS A 82 2.22 -11.37 20.16
N PHE A 83 1.39 -10.64 20.91
CA PHE A 83 0.31 -9.82 20.37
C PHE A 83 0.82 -8.74 19.40
N VAL A 84 1.84 -7.97 19.77
CA VAL A 84 2.40 -6.91 18.91
C VAL A 84 2.97 -7.50 17.62
N LYS A 85 3.74 -8.59 17.74
CA LYS A 85 4.29 -9.32 16.59
C LYS A 85 3.19 -9.83 15.68
N MET A 86 2.21 -10.54 16.23
CA MET A 86 1.09 -11.11 15.48
C MET A 86 0.27 -10.02 14.79
N LYS A 87 0.01 -8.90 15.46
CA LYS A 87 -0.69 -7.75 14.88
C LYS A 87 0.01 -7.24 13.62
N SER A 88 1.34 -7.09 13.65
CA SER A 88 2.11 -6.65 12.47
C SER A 88 2.05 -7.66 11.32
N THR A 89 2.16 -8.96 11.62
CA THR A 89 2.08 -10.05 10.64
C THR A 89 0.71 -10.07 9.97
N LEU A 90 -0.37 -10.06 10.76
CA LEU A 90 -1.73 -10.10 10.25
C LEU A 90 -2.05 -8.89 9.37
N LEU A 91 -1.54 -7.70 9.71
CA LEU A 91 -1.75 -6.50 8.91
C LEU A 91 -1.08 -6.61 7.54
N ILE A 92 0.15 -7.15 7.48
CA ILE A 92 0.84 -7.40 6.21
C ILE A 92 0.08 -8.43 5.37
N GLU A 93 -0.37 -9.53 5.98
CA GLU A 93 -1.13 -10.56 5.26
C GLU A 93 -2.48 -10.05 4.77
N GLN A 94 -3.21 -9.29 5.60
CA GLN A 94 -4.44 -8.62 5.21
C GLN A 94 -4.19 -7.72 3.99
N ARG A 95 -3.15 -6.89 4.01
CA ARG A 95 -2.82 -6.01 2.90
C ARG A 95 -2.52 -6.78 1.60
N LYS A 96 -1.79 -7.89 1.69
CA LYS A 96 -1.53 -8.77 0.53
C LYS A 96 -2.81 -9.34 -0.04
N LEU A 97 -3.75 -9.76 0.80
CA LEU A 97 -5.04 -10.29 0.38
C LEU A 97 -5.88 -9.19 -0.28
N ASP A 98 -5.94 -7.99 0.31
CA ASP A 98 -6.66 -6.85 -0.25
C ASP A 98 -6.13 -6.46 -1.63
N ASP A 99 -4.81 -6.41 -1.81
CA ASP A 99 -4.19 -6.09 -3.10
C ASP A 99 -4.51 -7.19 -4.16
N LYS A 100 -4.55 -8.47 -3.77
CA LYS A 100 -4.97 -9.57 -4.67
C LYS A 100 -6.45 -9.48 -5.05
N ILE A 101 -7.31 -9.17 -4.09
CA ILE A 101 -8.76 -8.99 -4.32
C ILE A 101 -8.97 -7.83 -5.30
N LYS A 102 -8.33 -6.69 -5.05
CA LYS A 102 -8.43 -5.50 -5.90
C LYS A 102 -7.95 -5.79 -7.33
N LEU A 103 -6.82 -6.47 -7.49
CA LEU A 103 -6.32 -6.88 -8.81
C LEU A 103 -7.34 -7.77 -9.53
N GLY A 104 -7.91 -8.77 -8.83
CA GLY A 104 -8.94 -9.63 -9.41
C GLY A 104 -10.19 -8.86 -9.84
N GLN A 105 -10.64 -7.89 -9.05
CA GLN A 105 -11.77 -7.02 -9.39
C GLN A 105 -11.48 -6.16 -10.64
N GLU A 106 -10.28 -5.58 -10.72
CA GLU A 106 -9.85 -4.79 -11.88
C GLU A 106 -9.76 -5.65 -13.15
N GLN A 107 -9.27 -6.88 -13.04
CA GLN A 107 -9.21 -7.84 -14.15
C GLN A 107 -10.61 -8.23 -14.64
N VAL A 108 -11.51 -8.60 -13.73
CA VAL A 108 -12.91 -8.94 -14.07
C VAL A 108 -13.60 -7.76 -14.76
N LYS A 109 -13.44 -6.54 -14.23
CA LYS A 109 -14.01 -5.33 -14.84
C LYS A 109 -13.51 -5.13 -16.28
N CYS A 110 -12.20 -5.20 -16.50
CA CYS A 110 -11.59 -5.04 -17.83
C CYS A 110 -12.08 -6.10 -18.83
N LEU A 111 -12.24 -7.35 -18.38
CA LEU A 111 -12.78 -8.42 -19.22
C LEU A 111 -14.25 -8.16 -19.57
N LEU A 112 -15.08 -7.76 -18.61
CA LEU A 112 -16.49 -7.43 -18.86
C LEU A 112 -16.64 -6.26 -19.83
N GLU A 113 -15.81 -5.22 -19.72
CA GLU A 113 -15.79 -4.08 -20.64
C GLU A 113 -15.41 -4.50 -22.08
N LYS A 114 -14.45 -5.42 -22.24
CA LYS A 114 -14.06 -5.96 -23.56
C LYS A 114 -15.07 -6.93 -24.15
N LEU A 115 -15.77 -7.67 -23.29
CA LEU A 115 -16.77 -8.66 -23.68
C LEU A 115 -18.14 -8.05 -23.94
N GLN A 116 -18.38 -6.79 -23.57
CA GLN A 116 -19.53 -6.05 -24.10
C GLN A 116 -19.22 -5.75 -25.58
N PRO A 117 -19.84 -6.47 -26.55
CA PRO A 117 -19.91 -5.89 -27.88
C PRO A 117 -20.72 -4.61 -27.72
N GLU A 118 -20.40 -3.58 -28.50
CA GLU A 118 -21.35 -2.53 -28.85
C GLU A 118 -22.79 -3.08 -28.72
N ARG A 119 -23.50 -2.70 -27.65
CA ARG A 119 -24.96 -2.74 -27.69
C ARG A 119 -25.31 -1.64 -28.66
N THR A 120 -25.19 -1.97 -29.94
CA THR A 120 -25.75 -1.25 -31.06
C THR A 120 -27.24 -1.11 -30.77
N SER A 121 -27.63 -0.02 -30.14
CA SER A 121 -28.97 0.50 -30.29
C SER A 121 -29.13 0.91 -31.76
N PRO A 122 -30.17 0.46 -32.49
CA PRO A 122 -30.33 0.77 -33.91
C PRO A 122 -30.90 2.18 -34.15
N PHE A 123 -30.45 3.19 -33.39
CA PHE A 123 -30.88 4.57 -33.60
C PHE A 123 -29.70 5.56 -33.46
N PRO A 124 -29.53 6.50 -34.41
CA PRO A 124 -28.39 7.40 -34.44
C PRO A 124 -28.56 8.48 -33.38
N ALA A 125 -27.85 8.36 -32.25
CA ALA A 125 -27.66 9.46 -31.33
C ALA A 125 -26.73 10.47 -32.00
N LYS A 126 -27.36 11.49 -32.58
CA LYS A 126 -26.79 12.70 -33.17
C LYS A 126 -25.41 13.05 -32.61
N CYS A 127 -24.45 13.08 -33.53
CA CYS A 127 -23.24 13.88 -33.51
C CYS A 127 -23.42 15.16 -32.65
N LYS A 128 -22.86 15.20 -31.44
CA LYS A 128 -22.55 16.47 -30.77
C LYS A 128 -21.14 16.87 -31.19
N MET A 129 -21.06 17.48 -32.36
CA MET A 129 -19.95 18.36 -32.72
C MET A 129 -19.89 19.53 -31.73
N ILE A 130 -18.68 19.83 -31.26
CA ILE A 130 -18.06 21.16 -31.16
C ILE A 130 -18.84 22.28 -30.43
N ARG A 131 -18.27 22.70 -29.30
CA ARG A 131 -17.99 24.10 -28.90
C ARG A 131 -17.18 24.02 -27.59
N GLN A 132 -15.86 24.17 -27.59
CA GLN A 132 -15.14 25.47 -27.55
C GLN A 132 -16.08 26.69 -27.49
N MET A 133 -16.31 27.19 -26.28
CA MET A 133 -15.94 28.53 -25.80
C MET A 133 -15.70 28.45 -24.30
#